data_AF-A0A9X6BLC5-F1
#
_entry.id   AF-A0A9X6BLC5-F1
#
_cell.length_a   1.000
_cell.length_b   1.000
_cell.length_c   1.000
_cell.angle_alpha   90.00
_cell.angle_beta   90.00
_cell.angle_gamma   90.00
#
_symmetry.space_group_name_H-M   'P 1'
#
loop_
_entity.id
_entity.type
_entity.pdbx_description
1 polymer ?
#
loop_
_entity_poly.entity_id
_entity_poly.type
_entity_poly.pdbx_seq_one_letter_code
_entity_poly.pdbx_strand_id
1 'polypeptide(L)'
;MPSTMKIESEFVEQLSSVHPRDLIEILQSEDRPHFDNHWKIFNEIKPGDLYCYLYGRFGPPNGIQNFLRGDHSENLIHWEWALASQGRIILVQGHNFRTEIWVSGDDLGAEALDQLVVCVKDDFPKHGQAMGKVRKTLEHWVEFINPYHRIRSSVECLMSEIEALDVEEKTSQLGGFGEYESPEQWANEWERQAEIVAKATGLCFGARAMLPVMAEAFVNLLMYLLMKPNLKQDDRLRENLIRQPIDVRIKSLAHNCVGFQSEIDYSHESCRRYHSMVNERNDLLHGNVVIEKLRFNELHFNGRVPVFGSYASMWERAFGVAKRSVGLEVLRDERQVVEGFVEYVISRLNEKRQEQVRIFCARRDLGICLDDGRLGVLFSGQLVDMAPGPRVRG
;
A
#
# COMPACT_ATOMS: atom_id res chain seq x y z
N MET A 1 -38.52 -0.21 -37.38
CA MET A 1 -37.63 0.08 -36.24
C MET A 1 -37.94 -0.93 -35.17
N PRO A 2 -36.98 -1.71 -34.66
CA PRO A 2 -37.25 -2.60 -33.54
C PRO A 2 -37.66 -1.73 -32.35
N SER A 3 -38.77 -2.08 -31.72
CA SER A 3 -39.22 -1.48 -30.47
C SER A 3 -38.11 -1.65 -29.44
N THR A 4 -37.44 -0.56 -29.04
CA THR A 4 -36.53 -0.56 -27.90
C THR A 4 -37.33 -0.97 -26.67
N MET A 5 -37.11 -2.19 -26.20
CA MET A 5 -37.79 -2.73 -25.03
C MET A 5 -37.38 -1.91 -23.80
N LYS A 6 -38.35 -1.29 -23.14
CA LYS A 6 -38.11 -0.56 -21.89
C LYS A 6 -38.09 -1.55 -20.73
N ILE A 7 -37.19 -1.33 -19.77
CA ILE A 7 -37.22 -2.04 -18.50
C ILE A 7 -38.29 -1.36 -17.64
N GLU A 8 -39.44 -2.01 -17.54
CA GLU A 8 -40.54 -1.57 -16.69
C GLU A 8 -40.43 -2.18 -15.28
N SER A 9 -41.18 -1.64 -14.31
CA SER A 9 -41.16 -2.14 -12.92
C SER A 9 -41.45 -3.63 -12.82
N GLU A 10 -42.32 -4.15 -13.69
CA GLU A 10 -42.67 -5.58 -13.77
C GLU A 10 -41.44 -6.46 -14.04
N PHE A 11 -40.43 -5.98 -14.78
CA PHE A 11 -39.21 -6.73 -15.03
C PHE A 11 -38.48 -7.08 -13.73
N VAL A 12 -38.37 -6.13 -12.81
CA VAL A 12 -37.75 -6.34 -11.49
C VAL A 12 -38.68 -7.15 -10.58
N GLU A 13 -39.99 -6.92 -10.63
CA GLU A 13 -40.96 -7.65 -9.80
C GLU A 13 -41.01 -9.15 -10.14
N GLN A 14 -40.82 -9.51 -11.41
CA GLN A 14 -40.81 -10.90 -11.88
C GLN A 14 -39.46 -11.60 -11.71
N LEU A 15 -38.40 -10.91 -11.27
CA LEU A 15 -37.10 -11.55 -11.02
C LEU A 15 -37.27 -12.73 -10.08
N SER A 16 -36.67 -13.85 -10.46
CA SER A 16 -36.61 -15.09 -9.69
C SER A 16 -35.23 -15.73 -9.80
N SER A 17 -34.81 -16.45 -8.76
CA SER A 17 -33.52 -17.16 -8.77
C SER A 17 -33.55 -18.36 -9.71
N VAL A 18 -32.56 -18.47 -10.59
CA VAL A 18 -32.38 -19.66 -11.45
C VAL A 18 -31.63 -20.74 -10.67
N HIS A 19 -32.10 -21.97 -10.71
CA HIS A 19 -31.38 -23.06 -10.05
C HIS A 19 -30.04 -23.32 -10.78
N PRO A 20 -28.91 -23.52 -10.08
CA PRO A 20 -27.59 -23.64 -10.73
C PRO A 20 -27.52 -24.74 -11.79
N ARG A 21 -28.22 -25.86 -11.57
CA ARG A 21 -28.32 -26.95 -12.55
C ARG A 21 -28.98 -26.48 -13.84
N ASP A 22 -30.11 -25.78 -13.73
CA ASP A 22 -30.87 -25.29 -14.88
C ASP A 22 -30.05 -24.25 -15.65
N LEU A 23 -29.30 -23.40 -14.95
CA LEU A 23 -28.38 -22.45 -15.58
C LEU A 23 -27.30 -23.16 -16.40
N ILE A 24 -26.71 -24.24 -15.88
CA ILE A 24 -25.72 -25.03 -16.62
C ILE A 24 -26.36 -25.66 -17.87
N GLU A 25 -27.55 -26.25 -17.73
CA GLU A 25 -28.28 -26.85 -18.84
C GLU A 25 -28.62 -25.80 -19.93
N ILE A 26 -29.02 -24.59 -19.52
CA ILE A 26 -29.28 -23.45 -20.43
C ILE A 26 -28.00 -22.99 -21.14
N LEU A 27 -26.87 -22.92 -20.45
CA LEU A 27 -25.61 -22.47 -21.06
C LEU A 27 -24.96 -23.52 -21.97
N GLN A 28 -25.31 -24.80 -21.79
CA GLN A 28 -24.84 -25.92 -22.60
C GLN A 28 -25.77 -26.25 -23.78
N SER A 29 -26.96 -25.65 -23.85
CA SER A 29 -27.90 -25.90 -24.94
C SER A 29 -27.37 -25.39 -26.29
N GLU A 30 -27.85 -25.97 -27.39
CA GLU A 30 -27.52 -25.49 -28.74
C GLU A 30 -28.04 -24.05 -28.95
N ASP A 31 -29.21 -23.75 -28.39
CA ASP A 31 -29.84 -22.42 -28.39
C ASP A 31 -29.45 -21.59 -27.15
N ARG A 32 -28.18 -21.67 -26.72
CA ARG A 32 -27.73 -20.95 -25.52
C ARG A 32 -27.95 -19.44 -25.64
N PRO A 33 -28.32 -18.76 -24.55
CA PRO A 33 -28.54 -17.32 -24.56
C PRO A 33 -27.25 -16.55 -24.90
N HIS A 34 -27.38 -15.55 -25.77
CA HIS A 34 -26.35 -14.55 -25.98
C HIS A 34 -26.50 -13.42 -24.95
N PHE A 35 -25.39 -13.00 -24.34
CA PHE A 35 -25.34 -11.91 -23.37
C PHE A 35 -24.84 -10.62 -24.04
N ASP A 36 -25.63 -10.10 -24.97
CA ASP A 36 -25.28 -8.90 -25.73
C ASP A 36 -25.44 -7.61 -24.93
N ASN A 37 -26.16 -7.66 -23.81
CA ASN A 37 -26.29 -6.54 -22.88
C ASN A 37 -25.31 -6.75 -21.73
N HIS A 38 -24.29 -5.89 -21.66
CA HIS A 38 -23.30 -5.86 -20.59
C HIS A 38 -23.25 -4.45 -20.00
N TRP A 39 -23.54 -4.35 -18.72
CA TRP A 39 -23.56 -3.10 -17.99
C TRP A 39 -22.64 -3.14 -16.80
N LYS A 40 -22.04 -1.99 -16.49
CA LYS A 40 -21.19 -1.79 -15.33
C LYS A 40 -21.85 -0.73 -14.45
N ILE A 41 -22.05 -1.06 -13.19
CA ILE A 41 -22.47 -0.09 -12.17
C ILE A 41 -21.42 -0.03 -11.07
N PHE A 42 -21.19 1.17 -10.54
CA PHE A 42 -20.24 1.47 -9.48
C PHE A 42 -21.00 1.79 -8.20
N ASN A 43 -21.62 2.97 -8.15
CA ASN A 43 -22.31 3.51 -6.97
C ASN A 43 -23.71 4.03 -7.30
N GLU A 44 -24.19 3.80 -8.53
CA GLU A 44 -25.58 3.98 -8.91
C GLU A 44 -26.45 3.23 -7.91
N ILE A 45 -26.07 2.02 -7.49
CA ILE A 45 -26.57 1.35 -6.29
C ILE A 45 -25.37 1.06 -5.38
N LYS A 46 -25.46 1.38 -4.09
CA LYS A 46 -24.38 1.04 -3.14
C LYS A 46 -24.16 -0.48 -3.17
N PRO A 47 -22.94 -0.98 -3.40
CA PRO A 47 -22.69 -2.42 -3.56
C PRO A 47 -23.16 -3.27 -2.38
N GLY A 48 -22.97 -2.78 -1.15
CA GLY A 48 -23.46 -3.47 0.06
C GLY A 48 -24.98 -3.54 0.15
N ASP A 49 -25.69 -2.51 -0.33
CA ASP A 49 -27.16 -2.50 -0.37
C ASP A 49 -27.67 -3.46 -1.44
N LEU A 50 -27.04 -3.47 -2.62
CA LEU A 50 -27.34 -4.42 -3.69
C LEU A 50 -27.14 -5.87 -3.24
N TYR A 51 -26.00 -6.17 -2.61
CA TYR A 51 -25.72 -7.51 -2.06
C TYR A 51 -26.79 -7.93 -1.04
N CYS A 52 -27.13 -7.05 -0.09
CA CYS A 52 -28.17 -7.34 0.91
C CYS A 52 -29.55 -7.52 0.28
N TYR A 53 -29.86 -6.77 -0.79
CA TYR A 53 -31.12 -6.90 -1.53
C TYR A 53 -31.20 -8.24 -2.24
N LEU A 54 -30.19 -8.59 -3.04
CA LEU A 54 -30.13 -9.86 -3.77
C LEU A 54 -30.21 -11.04 -2.80
N TYR A 55 -29.46 -11.01 -1.71
CA TYR A 55 -29.49 -12.05 -0.70
C TYR A 55 -30.84 -12.11 0.03
N GLY A 56 -31.38 -10.96 0.43
CA GLY A 56 -32.64 -10.87 1.16
C GLY A 56 -33.85 -11.33 0.35
N ARG A 57 -33.82 -11.12 -0.98
CA ARG A 57 -34.90 -11.48 -1.89
C ARG A 57 -34.74 -12.88 -2.49
N PHE A 58 -33.52 -13.27 -2.89
CA PHE A 58 -33.26 -14.50 -3.67
C PHE A 58 -32.47 -15.56 -2.90
N GLY A 59 -32.00 -15.27 -1.69
CA GLY A 59 -31.12 -16.17 -0.93
C GLY A 59 -29.66 -16.07 -1.38
N PRO A 60 -28.81 -17.04 -0.98
CA PRO A 60 -27.38 -16.98 -1.23
C PRO A 60 -27.03 -16.93 -2.73
N PRO A 61 -25.83 -16.41 -3.09
CA PRO A 61 -25.35 -16.40 -4.47
C PRO A 61 -25.45 -17.77 -5.14
N ASN A 62 -26.09 -17.82 -6.32
CA ASN A 62 -26.43 -19.04 -7.05
C ASN A 62 -25.80 -19.13 -8.44
N GLY A 63 -25.00 -18.13 -8.85
CA GLY A 63 -24.27 -18.15 -10.12
C GLY A 63 -23.14 -19.19 -10.14
N ILE A 64 -22.76 -19.66 -11.34
CA ILE A 64 -21.73 -20.68 -11.55
C ILE A 64 -20.38 -20.24 -10.96
N GLN A 65 -20.05 -18.95 -11.02
CA GLN A 65 -18.78 -18.43 -10.52
C GLN A 65 -18.61 -18.66 -9.01
N ASN A 66 -19.70 -18.77 -8.23
CA ASN A 66 -19.61 -19.08 -6.80
C ASN A 66 -19.14 -20.50 -6.49
N PHE A 67 -19.26 -21.43 -7.46
CA PHE A 67 -18.79 -22.81 -7.31
C PHE A 67 -17.32 -22.97 -7.74
N LEU A 68 -16.79 -22.00 -8.50
CA LEU A 68 -15.42 -21.99 -9.01
C LEU A 68 -14.47 -21.13 -8.17
N ARG A 69 -15.02 -20.22 -7.35
CA ARG A 69 -14.23 -19.31 -6.51
C ARG A 69 -13.58 -20.02 -5.32
N GLY A 70 -12.43 -19.53 -4.89
CA GLY A 70 -11.75 -20.00 -3.68
C GLY A 70 -12.41 -19.47 -2.40
N ASP A 71 -12.19 -20.16 -1.28
CA ASP A 71 -12.63 -19.72 0.07
C ASP A 71 -11.68 -18.65 0.63
N HIS A 72 -11.54 -17.56 -0.10
CA HIS A 72 -10.73 -16.40 0.22
C HIS A 72 -11.23 -15.17 -0.56
N SER A 73 -10.65 -14.01 -0.31
CA SER A 73 -11.00 -12.75 -0.97
C SER A 73 -10.27 -12.53 -2.31
N GLU A 74 -9.29 -13.37 -2.65
CA GLU A 74 -8.55 -13.30 -3.92
C GLU A 74 -9.32 -13.90 -5.11
N ASN A 75 -10.57 -13.49 -5.29
CA ASN A 75 -11.40 -13.92 -6.40
C ASN A 75 -11.60 -12.77 -7.41
N LEU A 76 -11.66 -13.10 -8.70
CA LEU A 76 -12.00 -12.12 -9.74
C LEU A 76 -13.46 -11.67 -9.62
N ILE A 77 -14.34 -12.63 -9.35
CA ILE A 77 -15.77 -12.46 -9.10
C ILE A 77 -16.01 -12.93 -7.67
N HIS A 78 -16.39 -12.00 -6.80
CA HIS A 78 -16.55 -12.25 -5.36
C HIS A 78 -17.83 -13.01 -5.06
N TRP A 79 -18.88 -12.69 -5.80
CA TRP A 79 -20.20 -13.29 -5.73
C TRP A 79 -20.92 -13.11 -7.07
N GLU A 80 -21.84 -14.02 -7.38
CA GLU A 80 -22.67 -13.97 -8.58
C GLU A 80 -24.11 -14.41 -8.29
N TRP A 81 -25.10 -13.68 -8.77
CA TRP A 81 -26.48 -14.17 -8.86
C TRP A 81 -26.85 -14.44 -10.31
N ALA A 82 -27.57 -15.54 -10.52
CA ALA A 82 -28.25 -15.85 -11.76
C ALA A 82 -29.75 -15.77 -11.55
N LEU A 83 -30.38 -14.81 -12.22
CA LEU A 83 -31.80 -14.51 -12.11
C LEU A 83 -32.48 -14.68 -13.47
N ALA A 84 -33.79 -14.85 -13.45
CA ALA A 84 -34.62 -14.87 -14.65
C ALA A 84 -35.78 -13.89 -14.52
N SER A 85 -36.09 -13.19 -15.61
CA SER A 85 -37.28 -12.36 -15.76
C SER A 85 -37.66 -12.26 -17.23
N GLN A 86 -38.95 -12.37 -17.54
CA GLN A 86 -39.49 -12.22 -18.90
C GLN A 86 -38.75 -13.03 -19.97
N GLY A 87 -38.37 -14.27 -19.66
CA GLY A 87 -37.64 -15.16 -20.57
C GLY A 87 -36.16 -14.82 -20.78
N ARG A 88 -35.62 -13.83 -20.05
CA ARG A 88 -34.20 -13.46 -20.06
C ARG A 88 -33.50 -13.97 -18.81
N ILE A 89 -32.21 -14.29 -18.95
CA ILE A 89 -31.27 -14.60 -17.88
C ILE A 89 -30.47 -13.34 -17.57
N ILE A 90 -30.33 -13.05 -16.27
CA ILE A 90 -29.60 -11.91 -15.75
C ILE A 90 -28.51 -12.44 -14.82
N LEU A 91 -27.24 -12.16 -15.12
CA LEU A 91 -26.11 -12.44 -14.24
C LEU A 91 -25.67 -11.15 -13.57
N VAL A 92 -25.62 -11.13 -12.24
CA VAL A 92 -25.17 -9.98 -11.45
C VAL A 92 -23.91 -10.38 -10.69
N GLN A 93 -22.77 -9.80 -11.07
CA GLN A 93 -21.44 -10.18 -10.60
C GLN A 93 -20.78 -9.07 -9.79
N GLY A 94 -20.34 -9.37 -8.57
CA GLY A 94 -19.59 -8.45 -7.74
C GLY A 94 -18.08 -8.55 -7.97
N HIS A 95 -17.43 -7.43 -8.27
CA HIS A 95 -15.97 -7.32 -8.44
C HIS A 95 -15.37 -6.32 -7.45
N ASN A 96 -14.04 -6.16 -7.47
CA ASN A 96 -13.31 -5.20 -6.63
C ASN A 96 -13.78 -3.75 -6.79
N PHE A 97 -14.11 -3.33 -8.01
CA PHE A 97 -14.35 -1.92 -8.33
C PHE A 97 -15.76 -1.60 -8.85
N ARG A 98 -16.56 -2.63 -9.14
CA ARG A 98 -17.89 -2.48 -9.76
C ARG A 98 -18.73 -3.73 -9.58
N THR A 99 -20.00 -3.61 -9.92
CA THR A 99 -20.87 -4.74 -10.24
C THR A 99 -21.06 -4.80 -11.76
N GLU A 100 -20.96 -5.98 -12.35
CA GLU A 100 -21.32 -6.22 -13.74
C GLU A 100 -22.70 -6.89 -13.82
N ILE A 101 -23.52 -6.43 -14.76
CA ILE A 101 -24.84 -6.98 -15.04
C ILE A 101 -24.83 -7.45 -16.50
N TRP A 102 -25.05 -8.74 -16.70
CA TRP A 102 -25.18 -9.36 -18.01
C TRP A 102 -26.63 -9.77 -18.22
N VAL A 103 -27.27 -9.29 -19.29
CA VAL A 103 -28.66 -9.65 -19.60
C VAL A 103 -28.71 -10.35 -20.95
N SER A 104 -29.35 -11.51 -20.98
CA SER A 104 -29.49 -12.28 -22.21
C SER A 104 -30.52 -11.70 -23.18
N GLY A 105 -30.39 -12.09 -24.45
CA GLY A 105 -31.29 -11.73 -25.53
C GLY A 105 -30.96 -10.38 -26.17
N ASP A 106 -31.90 -9.86 -26.94
CA ASP A 106 -31.72 -8.67 -27.77
C ASP A 106 -31.30 -7.43 -26.96
N ASP A 107 -30.61 -6.50 -27.62
CA ASP A 107 -30.17 -5.22 -27.07
C ASP A 107 -31.36 -4.43 -26.48
N LEU A 108 -31.22 -4.04 -25.22
CA LEU A 108 -32.23 -3.32 -24.44
C LEU A 108 -32.14 -1.80 -24.62
N GLY A 109 -31.14 -1.32 -25.36
CA GLY A 109 -30.96 0.11 -25.66
C GLY A 109 -30.35 0.90 -24.51
N ALA A 110 -30.07 2.18 -24.76
CA ALA A 110 -29.20 3.00 -23.91
C ALA A 110 -29.79 3.36 -22.53
N GLU A 111 -31.12 3.50 -22.41
CA GLU A 111 -31.79 3.93 -21.17
C GLU A 111 -32.11 2.76 -20.22
N ALA A 112 -31.95 1.51 -20.68
CA ALA A 112 -32.38 0.33 -19.92
C ALA A 112 -31.66 0.18 -18.58
N LEU A 113 -30.35 0.49 -18.53
CA LEU A 113 -29.59 0.44 -17.30
C LEU A 113 -30.13 1.41 -16.24
N ASP A 114 -30.39 2.66 -16.62
CA ASP A 114 -30.91 3.67 -15.70
C ASP A 114 -32.28 3.26 -15.16
N GLN A 115 -33.14 2.74 -16.04
CA GLN A 115 -34.45 2.20 -15.68
C GLN A 115 -34.33 1.01 -14.71
N LEU A 116 -33.42 0.07 -14.96
CA LEU A 116 -33.16 -1.06 -14.07
C LEU A 116 -32.70 -0.58 -12.69
N VAL A 117 -31.76 0.36 -12.63
CA VAL A 117 -31.26 0.93 -11.38
C VAL A 117 -32.39 1.56 -10.57
N VAL A 118 -33.25 2.35 -11.20
CA VAL A 118 -34.42 2.96 -10.55
C VAL A 118 -35.38 1.89 -10.03
N CYS A 119 -35.77 0.93 -10.89
CA CYS A 119 -36.70 -0.13 -10.50
C CYS A 119 -36.16 -0.98 -9.34
N VAL A 120 -34.87 -1.32 -9.33
CA VAL A 120 -34.27 -2.08 -8.22
C VAL A 120 -34.30 -1.28 -6.91
N LYS A 121 -33.98 0.01 -6.95
CA LYS A 121 -34.03 0.87 -5.76
C LYS A 121 -35.45 1.02 -5.23
N ASP A 122 -36.42 1.20 -6.12
CA ASP A 122 -37.83 1.33 -5.75
C ASP A 122 -38.40 0.03 -5.13
N ASP A 123 -37.74 -1.11 -5.38
CA ASP A 123 -38.09 -2.40 -4.81
C ASP A 123 -37.48 -2.64 -3.41
N PHE A 124 -36.45 -1.87 -3.00
CA PHE A 124 -35.82 -2.02 -1.68
C PHE A 124 -36.79 -1.94 -0.49
N PRO A 125 -37.75 -0.98 -0.43
CA PRO A 125 -38.68 -0.89 0.68
C PRO A 125 -39.50 -2.16 0.91
N LYS A 126 -39.80 -2.93 -0.16
CA LYS A 126 -40.54 -4.19 -0.07
C LYS A 126 -39.73 -5.29 0.64
N HIS A 127 -38.40 -5.21 0.58
CA HIS A 127 -37.47 -6.22 1.10
C HIS A 127 -36.61 -5.74 2.27
N GLY A 128 -36.87 -4.54 2.81
CA GLY A 128 -36.01 -3.90 3.82
C GLY A 128 -35.78 -4.74 5.09
N GLN A 129 -36.78 -5.48 5.56
CA GLN A 129 -36.61 -6.37 6.72
C GLN A 129 -35.65 -7.53 6.44
N ALA A 130 -35.73 -8.14 5.24
CA ALA A 130 -34.85 -9.21 4.83
C ALA A 130 -33.42 -8.70 4.61
N MET A 131 -33.27 -7.55 3.94
CA MET A 131 -31.98 -6.85 3.78
C MET A 131 -31.32 -6.55 5.13
N GLY A 132 -32.10 -6.08 6.10
CA GLY A 132 -31.61 -5.79 7.45
C GLY A 132 -31.13 -7.02 8.21
N LYS A 133 -31.74 -8.20 7.98
CA LYS A 133 -31.28 -9.47 8.56
C LYS A 133 -29.92 -9.87 7.98
N VAL A 134 -29.76 -9.79 6.66
CA VAL A 134 -28.49 -10.11 5.98
C VAL A 134 -27.39 -9.16 6.42
N ARG A 135 -27.66 -7.85 6.49
CA ARG A 135 -26.65 -6.87 6.89
C ARG A 135 -26.04 -7.17 8.27
N LYS A 136 -26.84 -7.69 9.21
CA LYS A 136 -26.38 -8.05 10.55
C LYS A 136 -25.50 -9.29 10.60
N THR A 137 -25.44 -10.10 9.54
CA THR A 137 -24.54 -11.25 9.46
C THR A 137 -23.20 -10.92 8.82
N LEU A 138 -23.04 -9.71 8.27
CA LEU A 138 -21.80 -9.28 7.65
C LEU A 138 -20.84 -8.72 8.70
N GLU A 139 -19.56 -9.08 8.60
CA GLU A 139 -18.51 -8.46 9.39
C GLU A 139 -18.18 -7.06 8.85
N HIS A 140 -17.95 -6.11 9.75
CA HIS A 140 -17.62 -4.74 9.36
C HIS A 140 -16.10 -4.53 9.34
N TRP A 141 -15.50 -4.59 8.16
CA TRP A 141 -14.06 -4.36 7.97
C TRP A 141 -13.76 -2.95 7.45
N VAL A 142 -12.64 -2.39 7.91
CA VAL A 142 -12.06 -1.14 7.40
C VAL A 142 -10.65 -1.42 6.91
N GLU A 143 -10.39 -1.10 5.65
CA GLU A 143 -9.04 -1.13 5.06
C GLU A 143 -8.28 0.16 5.37
N PHE A 144 -6.98 0.02 5.64
CA PHE A 144 -6.09 1.14 5.89
C PHE A 144 -4.68 0.86 5.37
N ILE A 145 -3.97 1.94 5.05
CA ILE A 145 -2.59 1.87 4.56
C ILE A 145 -1.65 1.65 5.75
N ASN A 146 -0.80 0.64 5.66
CA ASN A 146 0.27 0.35 6.60
C ASN A 146 1.36 1.45 6.54
N PRO A 147 1.51 2.28 7.59
CA PRO A 147 2.49 3.37 7.58
C PRO A 147 3.93 2.88 7.51
N TYR A 148 4.24 1.73 8.13
CA TYR A 148 5.57 1.13 8.09
C TYR A 148 5.95 0.72 6.66
N HIS A 149 5.07 -0.04 5.99
CA HIS A 149 5.30 -0.44 4.60
C HIS A 149 5.46 0.78 3.69
N ARG A 150 4.62 1.80 3.85
CA ARG A 150 4.71 3.03 3.05
C ARG A 150 6.08 3.70 3.18
N ILE A 151 6.57 3.90 4.40
CA ILE A 151 7.89 4.52 4.64
C ILE A 151 9.01 3.62 4.11
N ARG A 152 8.93 2.31 4.37
CA ARG A 152 9.91 1.34 3.89
C ARG A 152 10.02 1.35 2.37
N SER A 153 8.91 1.31 1.64
CA SER A 153 8.91 1.38 0.17
C SER A 153 9.50 2.70 -0.33
N SER A 154 9.24 3.83 0.35
CA SER A 154 9.87 5.11 0.00
C SER A 154 11.39 5.09 0.21
N VAL A 155 11.87 4.50 1.32
CA VAL A 155 13.31 4.32 1.56
C VAL A 155 13.92 3.42 0.49
N GLU A 156 13.30 2.28 0.18
CA GLU A 156 13.76 1.35 -0.87
C GLU A 156 13.83 2.03 -2.25
N CYS A 157 12.86 2.88 -2.58
CA CYS A 157 12.86 3.68 -3.82
C CYS A 157 14.05 4.64 -3.86
N LEU A 158 14.28 5.42 -2.79
CA LEU A 158 15.43 6.33 -2.72
C LEU A 158 16.76 5.57 -2.83
N MET A 159 16.89 4.44 -2.12
CA MET A 159 18.09 3.61 -2.19
C MET A 159 18.34 3.12 -3.61
N SER A 160 17.31 2.62 -4.29
CA SER A 160 17.41 2.17 -5.68
C SER A 160 17.78 3.31 -6.64
N GLU A 161 17.24 4.51 -6.45
CA GLU A 161 17.59 5.68 -7.26
C GLU A 161 19.04 6.12 -7.04
N ILE A 162 19.51 6.11 -5.78
CA ILE A 162 20.89 6.44 -5.42
C ILE A 162 21.86 5.44 -6.06
N GLU A 163 21.56 4.14 -5.98
CA GLU A 163 22.38 3.09 -6.59
C GLU A 163 22.42 3.23 -8.13
N ALA A 164 21.31 3.59 -8.76
CA ALA A 164 21.25 3.83 -10.20
C ALA A 164 22.04 5.07 -10.67
N LEU A 165 22.25 6.07 -9.79
CA LEU A 165 23.10 7.21 -10.11
C LEU A 165 24.56 6.80 -10.29
N ASP A 166 25.01 5.76 -9.58
CA ASP A 166 26.36 5.21 -9.69
C ASP A 166 27.44 6.31 -9.56
N VAL A 167 27.37 7.02 -8.43
CA VAL A 167 28.18 8.22 -8.19
C VAL A 167 29.67 7.91 -8.27
N GLU A 168 30.11 6.74 -7.81
CA GLU A 168 31.54 6.40 -7.81
C GLU A 168 32.08 6.11 -9.22
N GLU A 169 31.30 5.49 -10.10
CA GLU A 169 31.75 5.25 -11.49
C GLU A 169 31.61 6.50 -12.35
N LYS A 170 30.55 7.29 -12.15
CA LYS A 170 30.21 8.43 -13.01
C LYS A 170 30.81 9.76 -12.58
N THR A 171 31.43 9.82 -11.40
CA THR A 171 32.12 11.02 -10.91
C THR A 171 33.58 10.71 -10.59
N SER A 172 34.46 11.64 -10.96
CA SER A 172 35.90 11.52 -10.74
C SER A 172 36.43 12.86 -10.25
N GLN A 173 37.57 12.84 -9.59
CA GLN A 173 38.19 14.09 -9.16
C GLN A 173 38.60 14.88 -10.40
N LEU A 174 37.90 15.98 -10.66
CA LEU A 174 38.24 16.88 -11.75
C LEU A 174 39.51 17.66 -11.41
N GLY A 175 40.45 17.62 -12.34
CA GLY A 175 41.64 18.44 -12.36
C GLY A 175 41.37 19.93 -12.61
N GLY A 176 42.45 20.71 -12.69
CA GLY A 176 42.37 22.13 -13.03
C GLY A 176 42.01 22.38 -14.50
N PHE A 177 41.62 23.61 -14.83
CA PHE A 177 41.32 24.02 -16.22
C PHE A 177 42.43 23.66 -17.24
N GLY A 178 43.69 23.62 -16.80
CA GLY A 178 44.84 23.31 -17.66
C GLY A 178 44.98 21.82 -18.02
N GLU A 179 44.15 20.94 -17.46
CA GLU A 179 44.16 19.50 -17.72
C GLU A 179 43.15 19.10 -18.84
N TYR A 180 42.44 20.07 -19.41
CA TYR A 180 41.41 19.88 -20.45
C TYR A 180 41.79 20.61 -21.74
N GLU A 181 41.35 20.10 -22.89
CA GLU A 181 41.68 20.69 -24.19
C GLU A 181 40.99 22.04 -24.40
N SER A 182 39.82 22.25 -23.78
CA SER A 182 39.13 23.53 -23.77
C SER A 182 38.40 23.83 -22.44
N PRO A 183 38.20 25.12 -22.11
CA PRO A 183 37.37 25.52 -20.97
C PRO A 183 35.93 25.02 -21.04
N GLU A 184 35.38 24.86 -22.24
CA GLU A 184 34.01 24.38 -22.49
C GLU A 184 33.87 22.90 -22.13
N GLN A 185 34.87 22.07 -22.47
CA GLN A 185 34.90 20.66 -22.08
C GLN A 185 34.91 20.50 -20.55
N TRP A 186 35.73 21.30 -19.85
CA TRP A 186 35.77 21.29 -18.38
C TRP A 186 34.43 21.73 -17.78
N ALA A 187 33.80 22.79 -18.32
CA ALA A 187 32.53 23.31 -17.82
C ALA A 187 31.39 22.29 -17.97
N ASN A 188 31.30 21.61 -19.12
CA ASN A 188 30.30 20.58 -19.36
C ASN A 188 30.48 19.38 -18.43
N GLU A 189 31.72 18.93 -18.21
CA GLU A 189 32.00 17.82 -17.31
C GLU A 189 31.75 18.19 -15.85
N TRP A 190 32.09 19.42 -15.46
CA TRP A 190 31.74 19.97 -14.15
C TRP A 190 30.23 19.97 -13.91
N GLU A 191 29.44 20.53 -14.84
CA GLU A 191 27.99 20.61 -14.72
C GLU A 191 27.36 19.20 -14.64
N ARG A 192 27.80 18.28 -15.51
CA ARG A 192 27.35 16.89 -15.51
C ARG A 192 27.59 16.21 -14.16
N GLN A 193 28.80 16.30 -13.61
CA GLN A 193 29.09 15.65 -12.33
C GLN A 193 28.44 16.39 -11.14
N ALA A 194 28.29 17.72 -11.22
CA ALA A 194 27.62 18.53 -10.21
C ALA A 194 26.15 18.12 -10.03
N GLU A 195 25.43 17.90 -11.13
CA GLU A 195 24.03 17.43 -11.10
C GLU A 195 23.92 16.06 -10.43
N ILE A 196 24.80 15.13 -10.77
CA ILE A 196 24.83 13.79 -10.18
C ILE A 196 25.09 13.86 -8.66
N VAL A 197 26.12 14.60 -8.24
CA VAL A 197 26.46 14.75 -6.82
C VAL A 197 25.36 15.46 -6.04
N ALA A 198 24.78 16.53 -6.59
CA ALA A 198 23.69 17.26 -5.95
C ALA A 198 22.45 16.38 -5.76
N LYS A 199 22.06 15.64 -6.81
CA LYS A 199 20.93 14.70 -6.76
C LYS A 199 21.19 13.58 -5.75
N ALA A 200 22.37 12.97 -5.79
CA ALA A 200 22.76 11.93 -4.84
C ALA A 200 22.75 12.43 -3.39
N THR A 201 23.25 13.65 -3.16
CA THR A 201 23.25 14.29 -1.83
C THR A 201 21.83 14.47 -1.31
N GLY A 202 20.91 15.00 -2.14
CA GLY A 202 19.51 15.18 -1.78
C GLY A 202 18.80 13.85 -1.45
N LEU A 203 18.99 12.84 -2.30
CA LEU A 203 18.40 11.51 -2.08
C LEU A 203 18.96 10.85 -0.82
N CYS A 204 20.28 10.90 -0.60
CA CYS A 204 20.92 10.36 0.61
C CYS A 204 20.36 11.04 1.85
N PHE A 205 20.30 12.36 1.87
CA PHE A 205 19.72 13.11 3.00
C PHE A 205 18.27 12.67 3.27
N GLY A 206 17.46 12.52 2.23
CA GLY A 206 16.08 12.01 2.34
C GLY A 206 16.01 10.61 2.96
N ALA A 207 16.86 9.68 2.51
CA ALA A 207 16.91 8.32 3.02
C ALA A 207 17.32 8.28 4.50
N ARG A 208 18.41 8.99 4.86
CA ARG A 208 18.92 9.09 6.24
C ARG A 208 17.90 9.70 7.19
N ALA A 209 17.13 10.68 6.73
CA ALA A 209 16.05 11.28 7.51
C ALA A 209 14.90 10.31 7.78
N MET A 210 14.59 9.41 6.84
CA MET A 210 13.47 8.46 6.93
C MET A 210 13.80 7.15 7.64
N LEU A 211 15.07 6.70 7.66
CA LEU A 211 15.47 5.43 8.30
C LEU A 211 15.05 5.32 9.78
N PRO A 212 15.28 6.33 10.66
CA PRO A 212 14.76 6.30 12.03
C PRO A 212 13.23 6.28 12.11
N VAL A 213 12.57 7.03 11.23
CA VAL A 213 11.10 7.09 11.17
C VAL A 213 10.52 5.74 10.74
N MET A 214 11.21 5.00 9.87
CA MET A 214 10.86 3.64 9.48
C MET A 214 10.89 2.68 10.69
N ALA A 215 11.95 2.74 11.50
CA ALA A 215 12.06 1.93 12.71
C ALA A 215 10.96 2.26 13.73
N GLU A 216 10.66 3.55 13.91
CA GLU A 216 9.58 4.00 14.78
C GLU A 216 8.20 3.55 14.27
N ALA A 217 7.96 3.63 12.96
CA ALA A 217 6.74 3.14 12.34
C ALA A 217 6.57 1.62 12.52
N PHE A 218 7.66 0.85 12.51
CA PHE A 218 7.65 -0.57 12.84
C PHE A 218 7.21 -0.81 14.29
N VAL A 219 7.80 -0.09 15.26
CA VAL A 219 7.41 -0.21 16.67
C VAL A 219 5.93 0.15 16.87
N ASN A 220 5.46 1.21 16.20
CA ASN A 220 4.05 1.60 16.20
C ASN A 220 3.13 0.51 15.64
N LEU A 221 3.50 -0.07 14.50
CA LEU A 221 2.77 -1.19 13.91
C LEU A 221 2.74 -2.38 14.87
N LEU A 222 3.87 -2.72 15.48
CA LEU A 222 3.96 -3.83 16.42
C LEU A 222 3.08 -3.64 17.65
N MET A 223 3.10 -2.44 18.24
CA MET A 223 2.19 -2.08 19.33
C MET A 223 0.74 -2.18 18.87
N TYR A 224 0.39 -1.67 17.69
CA TYR A 224 -0.97 -1.74 17.17
C TYR A 224 -1.45 -3.19 16.97
N LEU A 225 -0.57 -4.06 16.48
CA LEU A 225 -0.85 -5.48 16.22
C LEU A 225 -0.98 -6.30 17.51
N LEU A 226 -0.12 -6.04 18.49
CA LEU A 226 0.10 -6.95 19.61
C LEU A 226 -0.27 -6.36 20.98
N MET A 227 -0.72 -5.10 21.07
CA MET A 227 -1.12 -4.51 22.35
C MET A 227 -2.16 -5.38 23.07
N LYS A 228 -1.94 -5.60 24.37
CA LYS A 228 -2.83 -6.43 25.18
C LYS A 228 -4.26 -5.87 25.14
N PRO A 229 -5.32 -6.72 25.05
CA PRO A 229 -6.69 -6.26 24.89
C PRO A 229 -7.16 -5.25 25.94
N ASN A 230 -6.76 -5.42 27.20
CA ASN A 230 -7.10 -4.52 28.30
C ASN A 230 -6.48 -3.12 28.15
N LEU A 231 -5.33 -3.00 27.47
CA LEU A 231 -4.72 -1.71 27.15
C LEU A 231 -5.33 -1.08 25.90
N LYS A 232 -5.72 -1.91 24.92
CA LYS A 232 -6.31 -1.45 23.66
C LYS A 232 -7.72 -0.84 23.84
N GLN A 233 -8.49 -1.38 24.79
CA GLN A 233 -9.86 -0.95 25.11
C GLN A 233 -9.94 0.34 25.93
N ASP A 234 -8.86 0.73 26.61
CA ASP A 234 -8.78 1.99 27.35
C ASP A 234 -8.05 3.04 26.51
N ASP A 235 -8.79 3.99 25.96
CA ASP A 235 -8.25 5.03 25.09
C ASP A 235 -7.14 5.86 25.77
N ARG A 236 -7.26 6.13 27.07
CA ARG A 236 -6.28 6.93 27.81
C ARG A 236 -4.97 6.16 28.02
N LEU A 237 -5.06 4.88 28.35
CA LEU A 237 -3.88 4.02 28.48
C LEU A 237 -3.21 3.82 27.11
N ARG A 238 -3.98 3.54 26.06
CA ARG A 238 -3.49 3.41 24.69
C ARG A 238 -2.75 4.67 24.24
N GLU A 239 -3.36 5.84 24.41
CA GLU A 239 -2.75 7.11 24.01
C GLU A 239 -1.47 7.43 24.78
N ASN A 240 -1.44 7.16 26.09
CA ASN A 240 -0.24 7.36 26.90
C ASN A 240 0.92 6.51 26.38
N LEU A 241 0.67 5.22 26.11
CA LEU A 241 1.69 4.30 25.60
C LEU A 241 2.25 4.75 24.24
N ILE A 242 1.40 5.19 23.32
CA ILE A 242 1.82 5.59 21.96
C ILE A 242 2.66 6.88 21.98
N ARG A 243 2.39 7.81 22.91
CA ARG A 243 3.08 9.12 23.00
C ARG A 243 4.44 9.07 23.70
N GLN A 244 4.81 7.92 24.27
CA GLN A 244 6.09 7.78 24.94
C GLN A 244 7.28 7.91 23.97
N PRO A 245 8.44 8.38 24.46
CA PRO A 245 9.68 8.34 23.69
C PRO A 245 9.96 6.92 23.15
N ILE A 246 10.58 6.84 21.98
CA ILE A 246 10.76 5.57 21.26
C ILE A 246 11.53 4.53 22.09
N ASP A 247 12.53 4.94 22.86
CA ASP A 247 13.31 4.04 23.71
C ASP A 247 12.45 3.41 24.82
N VAL A 248 11.54 4.20 25.42
CA VAL A 248 10.59 3.73 26.44
C VAL A 248 9.57 2.78 25.83
N ARG A 249 9.05 3.09 24.63
CA ARG A 249 8.15 2.19 23.90
C ARG A 249 8.82 0.85 23.61
N ILE A 250 10.06 0.86 23.11
CA ILE A 250 10.82 -0.37 22.84
C ILE A 250 10.99 -1.20 24.11
N LYS A 251 11.50 -0.60 25.20
CA LYS A 251 11.73 -1.32 26.48
C LYS A 251 10.45 -1.93 27.05
N SER A 252 9.31 -1.28 26.84
CA SER A 252 8.02 -1.72 27.40
C SER A 252 7.20 -2.64 26.48
N LEU A 253 7.70 -2.98 25.28
CA LEU A 253 6.98 -3.84 24.32
C LEU A 253 6.56 -5.18 24.92
N ALA A 254 7.48 -5.91 25.56
CA ALA A 254 7.19 -7.22 26.16
C ALA A 254 6.17 -7.13 27.31
N HIS A 255 6.09 -5.98 28.00
CA HIS A 255 5.12 -5.74 29.06
C HIS A 255 3.73 -5.40 28.50
N ASN A 256 3.67 -4.59 27.44
CA ASN A 256 2.43 -4.04 26.90
C ASN A 256 1.80 -4.86 25.77
N CYS A 257 2.58 -5.75 25.15
CA CYS A 257 2.16 -6.55 24.00
C CYS A 257 2.11 -8.04 24.32
N VAL A 258 1.27 -8.77 23.59
CA VAL A 258 1.18 -10.23 23.64
C VAL A 258 2.21 -10.85 22.71
N GLY A 259 2.70 -12.04 23.08
CA GLY A 259 3.50 -12.87 22.18
C GLY A 259 5.01 -12.74 22.28
N PHE A 260 5.52 -11.85 23.14
CA PHE A 260 6.93 -11.83 23.50
C PHE A 260 7.30 -13.04 24.36
N GLN A 261 8.40 -13.71 24.04
CA GLN A 261 8.97 -14.81 24.83
C GLN A 261 9.99 -14.31 25.86
N SER A 262 10.66 -13.20 25.56
CA SER A 262 11.58 -12.54 26.47
C SER A 262 11.44 -11.03 26.36
N GLU A 263 11.93 -10.32 27.37
CA GLU A 263 12.08 -8.87 27.29
C GLU A 263 13.07 -8.47 26.19
N ILE A 264 12.97 -7.23 25.75
CA ILE A 264 13.92 -6.64 24.82
C ILE A 264 15.07 -6.07 25.64
N ASP A 265 16.24 -6.70 25.54
CA ASP A 265 17.46 -6.12 26.09
C ASP A 265 17.89 -4.92 25.23
N TYR A 266 17.70 -3.72 25.76
CA TYR A 266 18.06 -2.47 25.08
C TYR A 266 19.58 -2.21 25.06
N SER A 267 20.36 -2.96 25.83
CA SER A 267 21.82 -2.94 25.77
C SER A 267 22.38 -3.82 24.64
N HIS A 268 21.54 -4.63 24.00
CA HIS A 268 21.90 -5.41 22.82
C HIS A 268 22.46 -4.53 21.71
N GLU A 269 23.40 -5.06 20.93
CA GLU A 269 24.11 -4.32 19.88
C GLU A 269 23.15 -3.64 18.90
N SER A 270 22.12 -4.35 18.42
CA SER A 270 21.11 -3.80 17.50
C SER A 270 20.40 -2.57 18.06
N CYS A 271 20.06 -2.57 19.35
CA CYS A 271 19.42 -1.41 20.00
C CYS A 271 20.40 -0.25 20.21
N ARG A 272 21.64 -0.54 20.61
CA ARG A 272 22.69 0.49 20.79
C ARG A 272 23.03 1.17 19.46
N ARG A 273 23.24 0.41 18.40
CA ARG A 273 23.52 0.95 17.05
C ARG A 273 22.36 1.79 16.54
N TYR A 274 21.13 1.30 16.69
CA TYR A 274 19.93 2.07 16.35
C TYR A 274 19.86 3.39 17.13
N HIS A 275 20.10 3.36 18.45
CA HIS A 275 20.05 4.56 19.28
C HIS A 275 21.11 5.59 18.89
N SER A 276 22.34 5.15 18.56
CA SER A 276 23.38 6.03 18.04
C SER A 276 22.96 6.70 16.72
N MET A 277 22.40 5.93 15.77
CA MET A 277 21.92 6.47 14.50
C MET A 277 20.81 7.52 14.68
N VAL A 278 19.87 7.31 15.62
CA VAL A 278 18.83 8.28 15.94
C VAL A 278 19.44 9.59 16.46
N ASN A 279 20.46 9.51 17.31
CA ASN A 279 21.16 10.68 17.84
C ASN A 279 21.91 11.43 16.72
N GLU A 280 22.58 10.71 15.83
CA GLU A 280 23.26 11.32 14.67
C GLU A 280 22.29 11.98 13.69
N ARG A 281 21.11 11.41 13.46
CA ARG A 281 20.03 12.04 12.68
C ARG A 281 19.58 13.36 13.29
N ASN A 282 19.50 13.45 14.62
CA ASN A 282 19.11 14.70 15.27
C ASN A 282 20.16 15.79 14.99
N ASP A 283 21.45 15.47 15.06
CA ASP A 283 22.51 16.41 14.68
C ASP A 283 22.41 16.85 13.21
N LEU A 284 22.14 15.90 12.30
CA LEU A 284 21.99 16.15 10.87
C LEU A 284 20.81 17.08 10.55
N LEU A 285 19.65 16.86 11.16
CA LEU A 285 18.41 17.58 10.82
C LEU A 285 18.23 18.88 11.59
N HIS A 286 18.86 19.02 12.74
CA HIS A 286 18.88 20.30 13.46
C HIS A 286 19.94 21.26 12.90
N GLY A 287 20.76 20.82 11.93
CA GLY A 287 21.75 21.67 11.26
C GLY A 287 22.85 22.13 12.22
N ASN A 288 23.20 21.28 13.18
CA ASN A 288 24.20 21.63 14.18
C ASN A 288 25.55 21.93 13.50
N VAL A 289 26.13 23.09 13.78
CA VAL A 289 27.41 23.51 13.19
C VAL A 289 28.56 22.80 13.91
N VAL A 290 28.91 21.60 13.43
CA VAL A 290 30.05 20.83 13.93
C VAL A 290 31.26 21.07 13.02
N ILE A 291 32.08 22.08 13.37
CA ILE A 291 33.22 22.54 12.55
C ILE A 291 34.13 21.38 12.14
N GLU A 292 34.40 20.43 13.03
CA GLU A 292 35.28 19.29 12.74
C GLU A 292 34.75 18.40 11.61
N LYS A 293 33.43 18.23 11.51
CA LYS A 293 32.78 17.44 10.45
C LYS A 293 32.58 18.24 9.15
N LEU A 294 32.54 19.58 9.25
CA LEU A 294 32.25 20.50 8.14
C LEU A 294 33.52 21.12 7.53
N ARG A 295 34.67 20.99 8.20
CA ARG A 295 35.96 21.52 7.75
C ARG A 295 36.38 20.86 6.44
N PHE A 296 36.77 21.69 5.47
CA PHE A 296 37.25 21.25 4.16
C PHE A 296 38.60 21.85 3.76
N ASN A 297 39.12 22.81 4.52
CA ASN A 297 40.43 23.42 4.27
C ASN A 297 41.05 23.97 5.56
N GLU A 298 42.37 24.12 5.58
CA GLU A 298 43.13 24.79 6.62
C GLU A 298 44.06 25.82 5.99
N LEU A 299 44.01 27.04 6.53
CA LEU A 299 44.86 28.13 6.05
C LEU A 299 45.28 29.02 7.21
N HIS A 300 46.49 29.52 7.11
CA HIS A 300 47.08 30.51 7.99
C HIS A 300 46.98 31.89 7.35
N PHE A 301 47.26 32.95 8.13
CA PHE A 301 47.36 34.31 7.61
C PHE A 301 48.69 34.94 8.03
N ASN A 302 49.38 35.57 7.08
CA ASN A 302 50.42 36.55 7.37
C ASN A 302 49.83 37.95 7.13
N GLY A 303 49.33 38.58 8.20
CA GLY A 303 48.53 39.80 8.09
C GLY A 303 47.22 39.55 7.32
N ARG A 304 47.07 40.14 6.13
CA ARG A 304 45.89 39.93 5.24
C ARG A 304 46.14 38.91 4.13
N VAL A 305 47.33 38.32 4.07
CA VAL A 305 47.70 37.36 3.03
C VAL A 305 47.36 35.94 3.50
N PRO A 306 46.48 35.20 2.80
CA PRO A 306 46.21 33.81 3.13
C PRO A 306 47.38 32.91 2.72
N VAL A 307 47.79 32.03 3.61
CA VAL A 307 48.84 31.03 3.43
C VAL A 307 48.20 29.66 3.62
N PHE A 308 47.89 28.98 2.51
CA PHE A 308 47.22 27.67 2.53
C PHE A 308 48.21 26.58 2.97
N GLY A 309 47.78 25.69 3.87
CA GLY A 309 48.59 24.51 4.23
C GLY A 309 48.69 23.50 3.09
N SER A 310 47.63 23.40 2.28
CA SER A 310 47.56 22.63 1.05
C SER A 310 46.54 23.25 0.10
N TYR A 311 46.76 23.15 -1.21
CA TYR A 311 45.79 23.59 -2.22
C TYR A 311 44.84 22.42 -2.55
N ALA A 312 43.58 22.55 -2.13
CA ALA A 312 42.51 21.66 -2.56
C ALA A 312 42.09 21.99 -4.01
N SER A 313 41.68 20.98 -4.78
CA SER A 313 41.14 21.22 -6.13
C SER A 313 39.78 21.93 -6.06
N MET A 314 39.35 22.56 -7.17
CA MET A 314 38.00 23.15 -7.23
C MET A 314 36.93 22.10 -6.95
N TRP A 315 37.14 20.88 -7.43
CA TRP A 315 36.29 19.73 -7.17
C TRP A 315 36.17 19.41 -5.67
N GLU A 316 37.29 19.30 -4.96
CA GLU A 316 37.30 19.03 -3.51
C GLU A 316 36.61 20.13 -2.71
N ARG A 317 36.72 21.39 -3.15
CA ARG A 317 36.06 22.52 -2.48
C ARG A 317 34.55 22.56 -2.71
N ALA A 318 34.08 22.22 -3.91
CA ALA A 318 32.66 22.24 -4.24
C ALA A 318 31.91 20.99 -3.78
N PHE A 319 32.53 19.82 -3.97
CA PHE A 319 31.87 18.52 -3.79
C PHE A 319 32.55 17.63 -2.77
N GLY A 320 33.75 17.93 -2.29
CA GLY A 320 34.48 17.04 -1.38
C GLY A 320 33.75 16.76 -0.06
N VAL A 321 33.06 17.75 0.50
CA VAL A 321 32.21 17.55 1.69
C VAL A 321 30.94 16.79 1.33
N ALA A 322 30.31 17.14 0.21
CA ALA A 322 29.07 16.51 -0.26
C ALA A 322 29.27 15.02 -0.61
N LYS A 323 30.35 14.68 -1.32
CA LYS A 323 30.70 13.29 -1.68
C LYS A 323 31.02 12.47 -0.42
N ARG A 324 31.75 13.03 0.56
CA ARG A 324 31.94 12.39 1.88
C ARG A 324 30.62 12.20 2.64
N SER A 325 29.68 13.15 2.54
CA SER A 325 28.38 13.06 3.19
C SER A 325 27.38 12.15 2.48
N VAL A 326 27.51 11.97 1.17
CA VAL A 326 26.75 11.02 0.35
C VAL A 326 27.06 9.59 0.78
N GLY A 327 28.33 9.31 1.12
CA GLY A 327 28.79 8.12 1.83
C GLY A 327 27.90 6.90 1.66
N LEU A 328 27.83 6.33 0.44
CA LEU A 328 26.92 5.23 0.13
C LEU A 328 27.10 4.04 1.07
N GLU A 329 28.33 3.79 1.50
CA GLU A 329 28.66 2.78 2.49
C GLU A 329 28.05 3.09 3.87
N VAL A 330 28.09 4.36 4.29
CA VAL A 330 27.46 4.82 5.53
C VAL A 330 25.95 4.64 5.46
N LEU A 331 25.32 5.04 4.34
CA LEU A 331 23.89 4.88 4.15
C LEU A 331 23.47 3.40 4.13
N ARG A 332 24.28 2.53 3.52
CA ARG A 332 24.07 1.07 3.55
C ARG A 332 24.19 0.51 4.96
N ASP A 333 25.18 0.95 5.73
CA ASP A 333 25.33 0.55 7.13
C ASP A 333 24.13 1.02 7.98
N GLU A 334 23.71 2.27 7.84
CA GLU A 334 22.54 2.83 8.56
C GLU A 334 21.26 2.04 8.23
N ARG A 335 21.08 1.63 6.97
CA ARG A 335 19.99 0.74 6.58
C ARG A 335 20.07 -0.61 7.30
N GLN A 336 21.25 -1.24 7.32
CA GLN A 336 21.46 -2.51 8.04
C GLN A 336 21.23 -2.38 9.54
N VAL A 337 21.57 -1.23 10.14
CA VAL A 337 21.27 -0.94 11.55
C VAL A 337 19.76 -1.01 11.81
N VAL A 338 18.94 -0.39 10.95
CA VAL A 338 17.48 -0.43 11.11
C VAL A 338 16.93 -1.84 10.86
N GLU A 339 17.35 -2.51 9.80
CA GLU A 339 16.90 -3.88 9.50
C GLU A 339 17.30 -4.84 10.63
N GLY A 340 18.53 -4.76 11.13
CA GLY A 340 19.01 -5.56 12.26
C GLY A 340 18.28 -5.26 13.58
N PHE A 341 17.85 -4.01 13.79
CA PHE A 341 16.98 -3.66 14.92
C PHE A 341 15.58 -4.30 14.77
N VAL A 342 14.95 -4.18 13.61
CA VAL A 342 13.63 -4.79 13.33
C VAL A 342 13.69 -6.31 13.55
N GLU A 343 14.69 -6.97 12.96
CA GLU A 343 14.89 -8.41 13.10
C GLU A 343 15.14 -8.84 14.55
N TYR A 344 15.94 -8.07 15.29
CA TYR A 344 16.15 -8.33 16.71
C TYR A 344 14.85 -8.25 17.51
N VAL A 345 14.02 -7.23 17.30
CA VAL A 345 12.73 -7.11 18.00
C VAL A 345 11.78 -8.26 17.62
N ILE A 346 11.71 -8.63 16.33
CA ILE A 346 10.91 -9.78 15.88
C ILE A 346 11.41 -11.06 16.55
N SER A 347 12.72 -11.27 16.67
CA SER A 347 13.31 -12.47 17.30
C SER A 347 12.88 -12.68 18.76
N ARG A 348 12.39 -11.64 19.45
CA ARG A 348 11.89 -11.73 20.83
C ARG A 348 10.44 -12.20 20.92
N LEU A 349 9.74 -12.31 19.80
CA LEU A 349 8.40 -12.87 19.71
C LEU A 349 8.44 -14.40 19.61
N ASN A 350 7.34 -15.06 19.97
CA ASN A 350 7.18 -16.48 19.65
C ASN A 350 7.02 -16.70 18.15
N GLU A 351 7.38 -17.90 17.67
CA GLU A 351 7.43 -18.25 16.24
C GLU A 351 6.16 -17.87 15.47
N LYS A 352 4.99 -18.19 16.01
CA LYS A 352 3.69 -17.84 15.41
C LYS A 352 3.53 -16.33 15.20
N ARG A 353 3.96 -15.53 16.18
CA ARG A 353 3.88 -14.07 16.10
C ARG A 353 4.97 -13.47 15.23
N GLN A 354 6.14 -14.11 15.14
CA GLN A 354 7.17 -13.70 14.18
C GLN A 354 6.65 -13.79 12.74
N GLU A 355 6.10 -14.94 12.36
CA GLU A 355 5.53 -15.14 11.02
C GLU A 355 4.43 -14.12 10.73
N GLN A 356 3.50 -13.94 11.67
CA GLN A 356 2.43 -12.96 11.54
C GLN A 356 2.99 -11.55 11.32
N VAL A 357 3.89 -11.07 12.19
CA VAL A 357 4.45 -9.72 12.07
C VAL A 357 5.15 -9.52 10.73
N ARG A 358 5.89 -10.53 10.24
CA ARG A 358 6.54 -10.47 8.91
C ARG A 358 5.53 -10.30 7.78
N ILE A 359 4.42 -11.05 7.82
CA ILE A 359 3.34 -10.91 6.85
C ILE A 359 2.79 -9.48 6.87
N PHE A 360 2.45 -8.94 8.05
CA PHE A 360 1.92 -7.57 8.16
C PHE A 360 2.93 -6.51 7.70
N CYS A 361 4.21 -6.66 8.04
CA CYS A 361 5.29 -5.77 7.61
C CYS A 361 5.45 -5.72 6.08
N ALA A 362 5.16 -6.83 5.38
CA ALA A 362 5.28 -6.95 3.93
C ALA A 362 4.03 -6.51 3.15
N ARG A 363 2.96 -6.07 3.82
CA ARG A 363 1.70 -5.69 3.18
C ARG A 363 1.45 -4.20 3.26
N ARG A 364 1.09 -3.61 2.11
CA ARG A 364 0.69 -2.20 1.99
C ARG A 364 -0.67 -1.96 2.66
N ASP A 365 -1.64 -2.80 2.34
CA ASP A 365 -3.02 -2.63 2.78
C ASP A 365 -3.33 -3.67 3.86
N LEU A 366 -3.92 -3.20 4.96
CA LEU A 366 -4.32 -4.00 6.11
C LEU A 366 -5.80 -3.73 6.39
N GLY A 367 -6.46 -4.68 7.05
CA GLY A 367 -7.85 -4.55 7.49
C GLY A 367 -7.98 -4.62 9.01
N ILE A 368 -8.95 -3.88 9.56
CA ILE A 368 -9.44 -4.06 10.93
C ILE A 368 -10.94 -4.38 10.92
N CYS A 369 -11.34 -5.43 11.62
CA CYS A 369 -12.74 -5.74 11.90
C CYS A 369 -13.19 -4.84 13.06
N LEU A 370 -14.22 -4.02 12.85
CA LEU A 370 -14.75 -3.11 13.87
C LEU A 370 -15.57 -3.83 14.94
N ASP A 371 -16.04 -5.04 14.65
CA ASP A 371 -16.88 -5.81 15.56
C ASP A 371 -16.07 -6.37 16.75
N ASP A 372 -14.83 -6.79 16.51
CA ASP A 372 -13.97 -7.40 17.53
C ASP A 372 -12.52 -6.90 17.54
N GLY A 373 -12.16 -5.96 16.66
CA GLY A 373 -10.84 -5.37 16.58
C GLY A 373 -9.76 -6.28 16.00
N ARG A 374 -10.12 -7.42 15.38
CA ARG A 374 -9.19 -8.32 14.67
C ARG A 374 -8.52 -7.59 13.51
N LEU A 375 -7.24 -7.87 13.30
CA LEU A 375 -6.46 -7.36 12.18
C LEU A 375 -6.24 -8.47 11.15
N GLY A 376 -6.26 -8.10 9.87
CA GLY A 376 -6.12 -9.06 8.77
C GLY A 376 -5.48 -8.43 7.53
N VAL A 377 -5.09 -9.29 6.61
CA VAL A 377 -4.75 -8.92 5.22
C VAL A 377 -5.94 -9.33 4.38
N LEU A 378 -6.68 -8.35 3.86
CA LEU A 378 -7.97 -8.62 3.22
C LEU A 378 -7.85 -8.96 1.74
N PHE A 379 -6.77 -8.59 1.07
CA PHE A 379 -6.56 -8.89 -0.34
C PHE A 379 -5.07 -9.17 -0.60
N SER A 380 -4.75 -9.85 -1.70
CA SER A 380 -3.39 -10.24 -2.11
C SER A 380 -2.43 -9.06 -2.33
N GLY A 381 -2.97 -7.85 -2.47
CA GLY A 381 -2.27 -6.67 -2.99
C GLY A 381 -2.29 -6.55 -4.52
N GLN A 382 -2.80 -7.56 -5.23
CA GLN A 382 -3.05 -7.54 -6.67
C GLN A 382 -4.56 -7.46 -6.92
N LEU A 383 -5.03 -6.25 -7.21
CA LEU A 383 -6.42 -6.05 -7.64
C LEU A 383 -6.47 -6.14 -9.17
N VAL A 384 -7.20 -7.12 -9.67
CA VAL A 384 -7.40 -7.30 -11.11
C VAL A 384 -8.66 -6.56 -11.53
N ASP A 385 -8.54 -5.77 -12.60
CA ASP A 385 -9.66 -5.26 -13.37
C ASP A 385 -9.57 -5.77 -14.81
N MET A 386 -10.64 -6.37 -15.31
CA MET A 386 -10.73 -6.90 -16.68
C MET A 386 -11.84 -6.22 -17.48
N ALA A 387 -11.67 -6.18 -18.80
CA ALA A 387 -12.74 -5.83 -19.73
C ALA A 387 -13.00 -7.04 -20.64
N PRO A 388 -14.27 -7.29 -21.03
CA PRO A 388 -14.56 -8.26 -22.07
C PRO A 388 -13.81 -7.89 -23.35
N GLY A 389 -13.33 -8.91 -24.07
CA GLY A 389 -12.65 -8.71 -25.35
C GLY A 389 -13.54 -8.02 -26.39
N PRO A 390 -12.95 -7.45 -27.46
CA PRO A 390 -13.72 -6.83 -28.52
C PRO A 390 -14.72 -7.83 -29.12
N ARG A 391 -15.94 -7.37 -29.40
CA ARG A 391 -16.93 -8.18 -30.12
C ARG A 391 -16.36 -8.52 -31.49
N VAL A 392 -16.03 -9.78 -31.73
CA VAL A 392 -15.71 -10.27 -33.07
C VAL A 392 -17.03 -10.25 -33.83
N ARG A 393 -17.21 -9.25 -34.71
CA ARG A 393 -18.33 -9.23 -35.65
C ARG A 393 -18.10 -10.36 -36.65
N GLY A 394 -18.88 -11.44 -36.51
CA GLY A 394 -19.01 -12.49 -37.53
C GLY A 394 -19.87 -12.03 -38.70
#